data_AF-A0A2D6MI92-F1
#
_entry.id   AF-A0A2D6MI92-F1
#
_cell.length_a   1.000
_cell.length_b   1.000
_cell.length_c   1.000
_cell.angle_alpha   90.00
_cell.angle_beta   90.00
_cell.angle_gamma   90.00
#
_symmetry.space_group_name_H-M   'P 1'
#
loop_
_entity.id
_entity.type
_entity.pdbx_description
1 polymer ?
#
loop_
_entity_poly.entity_id
_entity_poly.type
_entity_poly.pdbx_seq_one_letter_code
_entity_poly.pdbx_strand_id
1 'polypeptide(L)'
;MAYNALSGTVLAAQEYSPGDLIIGNIVSGNLSTSDGSSIINVPRVSNATNNALLTNVGGDANDLTCESNLKFDGSVLSVTGELTASLGVSASYIMGDGSRLTGITATGGGGGIFTEVNGTTAYTTSSINIGSTSTPSHPLAVVGIAQLSGGIIHQRVLKTADYTISTGDYYIGVDTAQNPVTLTLPAAAAAMDGQTWIIKDEGGNANTNVITVTGSSATNTIEGSNQVILESSYAAIHLYCNGSTKFFIC
;
A
#
# COMPACT_ATOMS: atom_id res chain seq x y z
N MET A 1 -25.59 57.63 -49.31
CA MET A 1 -25.72 57.54 -47.84
C MET A 1 -24.41 56.97 -47.31
N ALA A 2 -23.43 57.83 -47.03
CA ALA A 2 -22.14 57.41 -46.50
C ALA A 2 -22.32 57.07 -45.02
N TYR A 3 -22.25 55.79 -44.69
CA TYR A 3 -22.21 55.33 -43.31
C TYR A 3 -20.83 55.69 -42.76
N ASN A 4 -20.80 56.45 -41.66
CA ASN A 4 -19.58 56.80 -40.97
C ASN A 4 -19.03 55.52 -40.31
N ALA A 5 -18.15 54.81 -41.01
CA ALA A 5 -17.60 53.52 -40.58
C ALA A 5 -16.54 53.66 -39.47
N LEU A 6 -16.25 54.89 -39.02
CA LEU A 6 -15.21 55.17 -38.05
C LEU A 6 -15.66 56.30 -37.11
N SER A 7 -15.75 56.01 -35.82
CA SER A 7 -16.01 57.00 -34.77
C SER A 7 -14.85 57.02 -33.77
N GLY A 8 -14.45 58.22 -33.33
CA GLY A 8 -13.31 58.45 -32.45
C GLY A 8 -12.27 59.42 -33.03
N THR A 9 -11.26 59.77 -32.23
CA THR A 9 -10.15 60.64 -32.65
C THR A 9 -9.15 59.82 -33.48
N VAL A 10 -9.11 60.09 -34.78
CA VAL A 10 -8.07 59.55 -35.67
C VAL A 10 -6.99 60.63 -35.80
N LEU A 11 -5.78 60.33 -35.35
CA LEU A 11 -4.61 61.15 -35.68
C LEU A 11 -4.28 60.91 -37.15
N ALA A 12 -4.77 61.77 -38.03
CA ALA A 12 -4.46 61.73 -39.44
C ALA A 12 -2.98 62.09 -39.66
N ALA A 13 -2.34 61.44 -40.64
CA ALA A 13 -0.99 61.83 -41.05
C ALA A 13 -1.00 63.29 -41.53
N GLN A 14 0.07 64.03 -41.22
CA GLN A 14 0.19 65.44 -41.61
C GLN A 14 0.19 65.64 -43.14
N GLU A 15 0.52 64.60 -43.91
CA GLU A 15 0.48 64.61 -45.37
C GLU A 15 0.16 63.20 -45.90
N TYR A 16 -0.81 63.09 -46.81
CA TYR A 16 -1.12 61.85 -47.53
C TYR A 16 -0.46 61.91 -48.91
N SER A 17 0.66 61.21 -49.07
CA SER A 17 1.35 61.09 -50.37
C SER A 17 0.72 59.96 -51.20
N PRO A 18 0.44 60.14 -52.51
CA PRO A 18 -0.05 59.06 -53.36
C PRO A 18 1.05 58.00 -53.55
N GLY A 19 0.87 56.82 -52.98
CA GLY A 19 1.78 55.69 -53.15
C GLY A 19 1.00 54.38 -53.11
N ASP A 20 0.88 53.74 -54.27
CA ASP A 20 0.47 52.36 -54.57
C ASP A 20 -0.85 51.83 -53.96
N LEU A 21 -1.48 50.88 -54.65
CA LEU A 21 -2.80 50.33 -54.37
C LEU A 21 -2.90 49.77 -52.93
N ILE A 22 -3.60 50.47 -52.04
CA ILE A 22 -3.90 49.99 -50.68
C ILE A 22 -4.92 48.84 -50.77
N ILE A 23 -4.43 47.59 -50.71
CA ILE A 23 -5.27 46.40 -50.53
C ILE A 23 -5.58 46.27 -49.03
N GLY A 24 -6.70 46.88 -48.62
CA GLY A 24 -7.23 46.84 -47.25
C GLY A 24 -6.93 48.10 -46.44
N ASN A 25 -7.96 48.69 -45.82
CA ASN A 25 -7.85 49.90 -45.01
C ASN A 25 -6.95 49.65 -43.78
N ILE A 26 -5.63 49.86 -43.90
CA ILE A 26 -4.71 49.80 -42.77
C ILE A 26 -4.80 51.14 -42.02
N VAL A 27 -5.45 51.15 -40.86
CA VAL A 27 -5.32 52.24 -39.89
C VAL A 27 -4.12 51.91 -39.00
N SER A 28 -2.96 52.50 -39.28
CA SER A 28 -1.78 52.38 -38.41
C SER A 28 -1.75 53.53 -37.41
N GLY A 29 -1.94 53.23 -36.13
CA GLY A 29 -1.85 54.20 -35.04
C GLY A 29 -1.16 53.57 -33.83
N ASN A 30 -0.46 54.37 -33.04
CA ASN A 30 0.21 53.88 -31.83
C ASN A 30 -0.85 53.67 -30.73
N LEU A 31 -1.19 52.41 -30.43
CA LEU A 31 -2.15 52.01 -29.40
C LEU A 31 -1.53 52.14 -27.99
N SER A 32 -0.90 53.28 -27.68
CA SER A 32 -0.04 53.40 -26.50
C SER A 32 -0.80 53.69 -25.20
N THR A 33 -2.08 54.09 -25.27
CA THR A 33 -2.90 54.48 -24.10
C THR A 33 -4.26 53.77 -24.05
N SER A 34 -4.57 52.93 -25.03
CA SER A 34 -5.79 52.11 -25.03
C SER A 34 -5.50 50.77 -24.36
N ASP A 35 -6.47 50.22 -23.64
CA ASP A 35 -6.41 48.88 -23.05
C ASP A 35 -6.55 47.75 -24.10
N GLY A 36 -6.73 48.12 -25.38
CA GLY A 36 -6.88 47.20 -26.51
C GLY A 36 -8.10 46.27 -26.38
N SER A 37 -9.03 46.55 -25.46
CA SER A 37 -10.08 45.58 -25.09
C SER A 37 -11.06 45.28 -26.22
N SER A 38 -11.24 46.24 -27.13
CA SER A 38 -12.11 46.12 -28.31
C SER A 38 -11.39 45.61 -29.56
N ILE A 39 -10.10 45.27 -29.48
CA ILE A 39 -9.36 44.71 -30.60
C ILE A 39 -9.70 43.23 -30.71
N ILE A 40 -10.24 42.85 -31.85
CA ILE A 40 -10.58 41.46 -32.17
C ILE A 40 -9.31 40.68 -32.59
N ASN A 41 -9.33 39.36 -32.39
CA ASN A 41 -8.25 38.44 -32.79
C ASN A 41 -6.90 38.68 -32.08
N VAL A 42 -6.92 39.25 -30.88
CA VAL A 42 -5.75 39.25 -29.98
C VAL A 42 -6.01 38.22 -28.88
N PRO A 43 -5.16 37.19 -28.73
CA PRO A 43 -5.24 36.27 -27.59
C PRO A 43 -5.07 37.05 -26.28
N ARG A 44 -6.02 36.93 -25.36
CA ARG A 44 -5.98 37.59 -24.04
C ARG A 44 -6.00 36.53 -22.96
N VAL A 45 -5.24 36.76 -21.89
CA VAL A 45 -5.24 35.88 -20.73
C VAL A 45 -6.55 36.03 -19.98
N SER A 46 -7.29 34.93 -19.83
CA SER A 46 -8.50 34.85 -19.02
C SER A 46 -8.18 34.36 -17.60
N ASN A 47 -9.05 34.64 -16.63
CA ASN A 47 -8.95 34.17 -15.25
C ASN A 47 -7.65 34.53 -14.50
N ALA A 48 -7.09 35.73 -14.77
CA ALA A 48 -5.80 36.18 -14.24
C ALA A 48 -5.68 35.96 -12.72
N THR A 49 -4.83 35.02 -12.33
CA THR A 49 -4.56 34.64 -10.93
C THR A 49 -3.06 34.70 -10.69
N ASN A 50 -2.65 35.24 -9.53
CA ASN A 50 -1.23 35.36 -9.23
C ASN A 50 -0.51 34.00 -9.28
N ASN A 51 0.66 33.98 -9.92
CA ASN A 51 1.52 32.79 -10.09
C ASN A 51 0.89 31.62 -10.86
N ALA A 52 -0.32 31.78 -11.41
CA ALA A 52 -0.96 30.72 -12.20
C ALA A 52 -0.23 30.53 -13.52
N LEU A 53 -0.01 29.27 -13.88
CA LEU A 53 0.49 28.91 -15.21
C LEU A 53 -0.65 29.05 -16.23
N LEU A 54 -0.28 29.47 -17.44
CA LEU A 54 -1.21 29.65 -18.54
C LEU A 54 -1.30 28.35 -19.35
N THR A 55 -2.52 27.94 -19.69
CA THR A 55 -2.81 26.82 -20.58
C THR A 55 -3.61 27.29 -21.79
N ASN A 56 -3.48 26.55 -22.89
CA ASN A 56 -4.42 26.63 -24.00
C ASN A 56 -5.61 25.73 -23.68
N VAL A 57 -6.80 26.29 -23.68
CA VAL A 57 -8.05 25.56 -23.44
C VAL A 57 -8.69 25.18 -24.77
N GLY A 58 -9.03 23.90 -24.93
CA GLY A 58 -9.75 23.42 -26.12
C GLY A 58 -8.93 23.42 -27.43
N GLY A 59 -7.65 23.80 -27.39
CA GLY A 59 -6.78 23.85 -28.57
C GLY A 59 -6.94 25.14 -29.40
N ASP A 60 -7.68 26.13 -28.92
CA ASP A 60 -7.80 27.43 -29.57
C ASP A 60 -6.57 28.29 -29.27
N ALA A 61 -5.83 28.70 -30.31
CA ALA A 61 -4.67 29.56 -30.18
C ALA A 61 -5.00 30.96 -29.61
N ASN A 62 -6.28 31.33 -29.55
CA ASN A 62 -6.75 32.60 -29.03
C ASN A 62 -7.28 32.53 -27.59
N ASP A 63 -7.38 31.33 -27.01
CA ASP A 63 -7.86 31.13 -25.64
C ASP A 63 -6.72 30.69 -24.72
N LEU A 64 -6.15 31.68 -24.02
CA LEU A 64 -5.14 31.46 -22.99
C LEU A 64 -5.80 31.68 -21.63
N THR A 65 -5.78 30.67 -20.77
CA THR A 65 -6.43 30.74 -19.46
C THR A 65 -5.42 30.48 -18.35
N CYS A 66 -5.48 31.26 -17.27
CA CYS A 66 -4.74 30.97 -16.05
C CYS A 66 -5.39 29.81 -15.27
N GLU A 67 -4.61 28.75 -15.03
CA GLU A 67 -5.02 27.61 -14.22
C GLU A 67 -4.86 27.93 -12.73
N SER A 68 -5.96 28.19 -12.04
CA SER A 68 -5.94 28.53 -10.61
C SER A 68 -5.42 27.38 -9.72
N ASN A 69 -5.49 26.13 -10.21
CA ASN A 69 -5.00 24.94 -9.54
C ASN A 69 -3.56 24.57 -9.92
N LEU A 70 -2.89 25.31 -10.81
CA LEU A 70 -1.51 25.05 -11.22
C LEU A 70 -0.68 26.34 -11.07
N LYS A 71 0.09 26.46 -9.98
CA LYS A 71 0.82 27.68 -9.63
C LYS A 71 2.30 27.46 -9.47
N PHE A 72 3.12 28.40 -9.94
CA PHE A 72 4.57 28.40 -9.72
C PHE A 72 5.03 29.70 -9.06
N ASP A 73 5.61 29.60 -7.87
CA ASP A 73 6.05 30.76 -7.08
C ASP A 73 7.55 31.10 -7.24
N GLY A 74 8.23 30.44 -8.17
CA GLY A 74 9.68 30.54 -8.35
C GLY A 74 10.47 29.41 -7.69
N SER A 75 9.85 28.65 -6.78
CA SER A 75 10.49 27.52 -6.08
C SER A 75 9.67 26.22 -6.15
N VAL A 76 8.34 26.30 -6.05
CA VAL A 76 7.44 25.15 -6.01
C VAL A 76 6.37 25.25 -7.09
N LEU A 77 6.21 24.17 -7.85
CA LEU A 77 5.02 23.97 -8.68
C LEU A 77 3.94 23.30 -7.83
N SER A 78 2.90 24.06 -7.48
CA SER A 78 1.76 23.57 -6.71
C SER A 78 0.63 23.13 -7.64
N VAL A 79 0.16 21.89 -7.45
CA VAL A 79 -1.01 21.31 -8.10
C VAL A 79 -2.09 21.10 -7.05
N THR A 80 -3.19 21.85 -7.13
CA THR A 80 -4.37 21.65 -6.29
C THR A 80 -5.36 20.75 -7.04
N GLY A 81 -5.09 19.44 -7.05
CA GLY A 81 -5.84 18.43 -7.82
C GLY A 81 -5.07 17.12 -7.95
N GLU A 82 -5.56 16.21 -8.80
CA GLU A 82 -4.84 14.97 -9.12
C GLU A 82 -3.80 15.20 -10.23
N LEU A 83 -2.66 14.50 -10.13
CA LEU A 83 -1.65 14.42 -11.18
C LEU A 83 -1.72 13.05 -11.86
N THR A 84 -2.00 13.02 -13.17
CA THR A 84 -1.90 11.81 -14.00
C THR A 84 -0.63 11.87 -14.85
N ALA A 85 0.18 10.82 -14.80
CA ALA A 85 1.33 10.61 -15.67
C ALA A 85 1.23 9.24 -16.35
N SER A 86 1.35 9.19 -17.66
CA SER A 86 1.19 7.95 -18.44
C SER A 86 2.45 7.07 -18.51
N LEU A 87 3.61 7.64 -18.17
CA LEU A 87 4.87 6.91 -18.10
C LEU A 87 5.32 6.70 -16.65
N GLY A 88 5.47 7.78 -15.90
CA GLY A 88 5.87 7.74 -14.50
C GLY A 88 6.29 9.10 -13.97
N VAL A 89 6.62 9.15 -12.68
CA VAL A 89 7.14 10.33 -11.98
C VAL A 89 8.53 9.98 -11.45
N SER A 90 9.55 10.72 -11.89
CA SER A 90 10.90 10.64 -11.33
C SER A 90 11.05 11.69 -10.24
N ALA A 91 11.13 11.27 -8.98
CA ALA A 91 11.26 12.15 -7.82
C ALA A 91 12.21 11.55 -6.79
N SER A 92 12.92 12.39 -6.05
CA SER A 92 13.76 11.94 -4.93
C SER A 92 12.95 11.38 -3.76
N TYR A 93 11.71 11.85 -3.60
CA TYR A 93 10.78 11.38 -2.58
C TYR A 93 9.33 11.70 -2.99
N ILE A 94 8.39 10.90 -2.49
CA ILE A 94 6.94 11.18 -2.55
C ILE A 94 6.48 11.46 -1.11
N MET A 95 5.86 12.60 -0.88
CA MET A 95 5.33 12.99 0.44
C MET A 95 3.81 12.80 0.48
N GLY A 96 3.30 12.16 1.54
CA GLY A 96 1.87 11.91 1.74
C GLY A 96 1.62 10.85 2.81
N ASP A 97 0.36 10.47 3.00
CA ASP A 97 -0.03 9.38 3.93
C ASP A 97 0.24 7.97 3.37
N GLY A 98 0.64 7.88 2.09
CA GLY A 98 0.93 6.62 1.40
C GLY A 98 -0.29 5.75 1.09
N SER A 99 -1.51 6.14 1.48
CA SER A 99 -2.72 5.32 1.38
C SER A 99 -3.10 4.98 -0.07
N ARG A 100 -2.73 5.86 -1.02
CA ARG A 100 -2.94 5.68 -2.46
C ARG A 100 -1.69 5.19 -3.22
N LEU A 101 -0.60 4.87 -2.51
CA LEU A 101 0.65 4.35 -3.10
C LEU A 101 0.51 2.84 -3.40
N THR A 102 -0.49 2.51 -4.20
CA THR A 102 -0.87 1.14 -4.59
C THR A 102 -0.41 0.86 -6.02
N GLY A 103 -0.35 -0.42 -6.40
CA GLY A 103 -0.02 -0.81 -7.78
C GLY A 103 1.41 -0.50 -8.23
N ILE A 104 2.28 -0.03 -7.32
CA ILE A 104 3.71 0.09 -7.57
C ILE A 104 4.29 -1.31 -7.65
N THR A 105 4.53 -1.75 -8.88
CA THR A 105 5.17 -3.03 -9.16
C THR A 105 6.59 -2.75 -9.64
N ALA A 106 7.57 -3.43 -9.05
CA ALA A 106 8.95 -3.34 -9.48
C ALA A 106 9.11 -3.86 -10.91
N THR A 107 9.20 -2.97 -11.89
CA THR A 107 9.58 -3.34 -13.27
C THR A 107 11.10 -3.46 -13.34
N GLY A 108 11.65 -4.51 -12.73
CA GLY A 108 13.10 -4.73 -12.70
C GLY A 108 13.68 -5.52 -11.53
N GLY A 109 12.88 -6.29 -10.78
CA GLY A 109 13.42 -7.16 -9.73
C GLY A 109 13.83 -6.46 -8.43
N GLY A 110 13.08 -5.43 -8.01
CA GLY A 110 13.18 -4.79 -6.69
C GLY A 110 12.36 -3.49 -6.65
N GLY A 111 11.40 -3.37 -5.72
CA GLY A 111 10.68 -2.12 -5.45
C GLY A 111 9.21 -2.27 -5.06
N GLY A 112 8.91 -2.70 -3.83
CA GLY A 112 7.57 -2.61 -3.21
C GLY A 112 7.32 -1.30 -2.42
N ILE A 113 6.31 -1.28 -1.55
CA ILE A 113 5.96 -0.14 -0.67
C ILE A 113 7.03 0.24 0.39
N PHE A 114 8.02 -0.63 0.62
CA PHE A 114 9.06 -0.43 1.62
C PHE A 114 10.30 0.26 1.03
N THR A 115 11.02 1.03 1.86
CA THR A 115 12.30 1.65 1.48
C THR A 115 13.35 0.57 1.24
N GLU A 116 13.60 0.25 -0.02
CA GLU A 116 14.66 -0.66 -0.42
C GLU A 116 16.03 0.03 -0.34
N VAL A 117 16.98 -0.58 0.36
CA VAL A 117 18.37 -0.12 0.41
C VAL A 117 19.18 -0.70 -0.75
N ASN A 118 18.79 -1.89 -1.22
CA ASN A 118 19.24 -2.50 -2.47
C ASN A 118 18.23 -3.59 -2.92
N GLY A 119 18.47 -4.23 -4.08
CA GLY A 119 17.59 -5.28 -4.62
C GLY A 119 17.48 -6.58 -3.79
N THR A 120 18.05 -6.63 -2.59
CA THR A 120 18.00 -7.77 -1.65
C THR A 120 17.55 -7.37 -0.24
N THR A 121 17.46 -6.07 0.09
CA THR A 121 17.08 -5.60 1.44
C THR A 121 16.11 -4.43 1.41
N ALA A 122 15.03 -4.55 2.18
CA ALA A 122 14.11 -3.46 2.50
C ALA A 122 14.14 -3.21 4.02
N TYR A 123 14.20 -1.95 4.44
CA TYR A 123 14.12 -1.59 5.86
C TYR A 123 12.86 -0.79 6.16
N THR A 124 12.36 -1.00 7.37
CA THR A 124 11.41 -0.09 8.01
C THR A 124 12.05 0.36 9.32
N THR A 125 12.01 1.66 9.59
CA THR A 125 12.51 2.23 10.86
C THR A 125 11.40 2.33 11.91
N SER A 126 10.22 1.82 11.58
CA SER A 126 9.02 1.83 12.40
C SER A 126 8.39 0.44 12.41
N SER A 127 7.47 0.23 13.35
CA SER A 127 6.71 -1.02 13.46
C SER A 127 6.02 -1.37 12.15
N ILE A 128 6.10 -2.64 11.76
CA ILE A 128 5.36 -3.20 10.63
C ILE A 128 4.18 -3.98 11.20
N ASN A 129 2.97 -3.57 10.88
CA ASN A 129 1.79 -4.38 11.12
C ASN A 129 1.49 -5.17 9.83
N ILE A 130 1.71 -6.48 9.86
CA ILE A 130 1.42 -7.39 8.75
C ILE A 130 0.14 -8.18 9.09
N GLY A 131 -0.98 -7.81 8.46
CA GLY A 131 -2.32 -8.33 8.76
C GLY A 131 -3.31 -7.22 9.17
N SER A 132 -4.62 -7.46 9.01
CA SER A 132 -5.69 -6.49 9.33
C SER A 132 -6.51 -6.93 10.56
N THR A 133 -7.56 -6.17 10.92
CA THR A 133 -8.53 -6.53 11.98
C THR A 133 -9.44 -7.70 11.60
N SER A 134 -9.42 -8.14 10.34
CA SER A 134 -9.95 -9.43 9.91
C SER A 134 -8.82 -10.45 9.88
N THR A 135 -9.12 -11.72 10.12
CA THR A 135 -8.12 -12.81 10.01
C THR A 135 -7.39 -12.71 8.67
N PRO A 136 -6.07 -12.50 8.65
CA PRO A 136 -5.29 -12.54 7.42
C PRO A 136 -5.60 -13.86 6.70
N SER A 137 -6.00 -13.79 5.43
CA SER A 137 -6.33 -14.98 4.64
C SER A 137 -5.09 -15.76 4.17
N HIS A 138 -3.89 -15.23 4.45
CA HIS A 138 -2.60 -15.80 4.03
C HIS A 138 -1.55 -15.66 5.14
N PRO A 139 -0.65 -16.64 5.29
CA PRO A 139 0.44 -16.60 6.26
C PRO A 139 1.52 -15.60 5.87
N LEU A 140 2.30 -15.12 6.85
CA LEU A 140 3.59 -14.50 6.59
C LEU A 140 4.60 -15.59 6.22
N ALA A 141 5.07 -15.62 4.98
CA ALA A 141 6.13 -16.52 4.54
C ALA A 141 7.49 -15.83 4.62
N VAL A 142 8.40 -16.36 5.45
CA VAL A 142 9.81 -15.94 5.50
C VAL A 142 10.64 -17.03 4.85
N VAL A 143 11.14 -16.77 3.64
CA VAL A 143 12.04 -17.71 2.95
C VAL A 143 13.45 -17.48 3.48
N GLY A 144 13.99 -18.46 4.18
CA GLY A 144 15.31 -18.39 4.81
C GLY A 144 15.23 -18.32 6.33
N ILE A 145 16.03 -17.44 6.95
CA ILE A 145 16.16 -17.36 8.41
C ILE A 145 15.30 -16.21 8.93
N ALA A 146 14.45 -16.50 9.92
CA ALA A 146 13.83 -15.47 10.76
C ALA A 146 14.73 -15.18 11.97
N GLN A 147 15.27 -13.96 12.07
CA GLN A 147 16.03 -13.50 13.24
C GLN A 147 15.14 -12.60 14.11
N LEU A 148 14.87 -13.03 15.34
CA LEU A 148 14.05 -12.31 16.31
C LEU A 148 14.92 -12.10 17.56
N SER A 149 15.33 -10.87 17.84
CA SER A 149 16.23 -10.57 18.97
C SER A 149 15.48 -10.29 20.29
N GLY A 150 14.15 -10.17 20.24
CA GLY A 150 13.28 -9.93 21.38
C GLY A 150 12.41 -11.14 21.70
N GLY A 151 11.52 -10.97 22.68
CA GLY A 151 10.54 -11.99 23.02
C GLY A 151 9.53 -12.22 21.89
N ILE A 152 9.12 -13.47 21.71
CA ILE A 152 8.06 -13.87 20.78
C ILE A 152 6.86 -14.30 21.62
N ILE A 153 5.69 -13.74 21.30
CA ILE A 153 4.42 -14.19 21.88
C ILE A 153 3.79 -15.14 20.88
N HIS A 154 3.56 -16.38 21.31
CA HIS A 154 2.82 -17.35 20.53
C HIS A 154 1.39 -17.48 21.06
N GLN A 155 0.48 -18.01 20.23
CA GLN A 155 -0.86 -18.35 20.68
C GLN A 155 -0.79 -19.39 21.81
N ARG A 156 -1.49 -19.12 22.91
CA ARG A 156 -1.69 -20.08 24.00
C ARG A 156 -3.17 -20.38 24.19
N VAL A 157 -3.50 -21.65 24.29
CA VAL A 157 -4.82 -22.15 24.66
C VAL A 157 -4.72 -23.01 25.91
N LEU A 158 -5.64 -22.84 26.87
CA LEU A 158 -5.76 -23.66 28.08
C LEU A 158 -6.94 -24.61 27.94
N LYS A 159 -6.76 -25.90 28.25
CA LYS A 159 -7.79 -26.94 28.13
C LYS A 159 -7.93 -27.74 29.42
N THR A 160 -9.18 -27.93 29.83
CA THR A 160 -9.59 -28.71 31.02
C THR A 160 -10.42 -29.95 30.64
N ALA A 161 -10.57 -30.21 29.34
CA ALA A 161 -11.34 -31.30 28.75
C ALA A 161 -10.73 -31.72 27.41
N ASP A 162 -11.21 -32.83 26.86
CA ASP A 162 -10.78 -33.34 25.56
C ASP A 162 -10.84 -32.27 24.47
N TYR A 163 -9.81 -32.22 23.62
CA TYR A 163 -9.67 -31.17 22.63
C TYR A 163 -8.97 -31.67 21.37
N THR A 164 -9.49 -31.28 20.21
CA THR A 164 -8.79 -31.45 18.92
C THR A 164 -7.95 -30.21 18.65
N ILE A 165 -6.63 -30.39 18.59
CA ILE A 165 -5.66 -29.33 18.37
C ILE A 165 -5.85 -28.74 16.97
N SER A 166 -5.89 -27.40 16.89
CA SER A 166 -5.99 -26.66 15.63
C SER A 166 -4.61 -26.45 15.02
N THR A 167 -4.55 -26.31 13.69
CA THR A 167 -3.33 -25.87 13.00
C THR A 167 -2.97 -24.41 13.30
N GLY A 168 -3.82 -23.66 14.01
CA GLY A 168 -3.45 -22.34 14.55
C GLY A 168 -2.70 -22.40 15.88
N ASP A 169 -2.94 -23.45 16.69
CA ASP A 169 -2.44 -23.54 18.07
C ASP A 169 -0.92 -23.67 18.10
N TYR A 170 -0.29 -23.15 19.16
CA TYR A 170 1.15 -23.31 19.40
C TYR A 170 1.44 -23.82 20.81
N TYR A 171 1.04 -23.08 21.85
CA TYR A 171 1.08 -23.54 23.23
C TYR A 171 -0.28 -24.09 23.65
N ILE A 172 -0.31 -25.36 24.04
CA ILE A 172 -1.48 -26.04 24.60
C ILE A 172 -1.18 -26.34 26.06
N GLY A 173 -1.68 -25.48 26.94
CA GLY A 173 -1.71 -25.72 28.37
C GLY A 173 -2.86 -26.67 28.71
N VAL A 174 -2.58 -27.66 29.54
CA VAL A 174 -3.57 -28.65 29.98
C VAL A 174 -3.67 -28.62 31.49
N ASP A 175 -4.90 -28.62 32.00
CA ASP A 175 -5.19 -28.74 33.42
C ASP A 175 -6.06 -29.98 33.65
N THR A 176 -5.46 -30.99 34.29
CA THR A 176 -6.12 -32.27 34.61
C THR A 176 -6.53 -32.38 36.08
N ALA A 177 -6.78 -31.26 36.77
CA ALA A 177 -7.16 -31.27 38.19
C ALA A 177 -8.39 -32.16 38.51
N GLN A 178 -9.33 -32.30 37.57
CA GLN A 178 -10.59 -33.04 37.78
C GLN A 178 -10.67 -34.36 37.03
N ASN A 179 -10.26 -34.37 35.75
CA ASN A 179 -10.40 -35.52 34.86
C ASN A 179 -9.14 -35.69 33.98
N PRO A 180 -8.85 -36.91 33.51
CA PRO A 180 -7.88 -37.10 32.43
C PRO A 180 -8.33 -36.37 31.17
N VAL A 181 -7.36 -35.93 30.35
CA VAL A 181 -7.62 -35.15 29.12
C VAL A 181 -6.98 -35.83 27.93
N THR A 182 -7.75 -35.99 26.85
CA THR A 182 -7.29 -36.48 25.56
C THR A 182 -7.16 -35.34 24.57
N LEU A 183 -5.94 -35.07 24.13
CA LEU A 183 -5.62 -34.14 23.06
C LEU A 183 -5.47 -34.91 21.75
N THR A 184 -6.32 -34.60 20.77
CA THR A 184 -6.23 -35.17 19.43
C THR A 184 -5.49 -34.21 18.52
N LEU A 185 -4.34 -34.63 17.99
CA LEU A 185 -3.58 -33.87 16.98
C LEU A 185 -4.41 -33.71 15.70
N PRO A 186 -4.22 -32.63 14.93
CA PRO A 186 -4.85 -32.48 13.64
C PRO A 186 -4.39 -33.61 12.68
N ALA A 187 -5.13 -33.81 11.58
CA ALA A 187 -4.66 -34.69 10.51
C ALA A 187 -3.29 -34.19 10.00
N ALA A 188 -2.28 -35.06 10.00
CA ALA A 188 -0.92 -34.67 9.61
C ALA A 188 -0.85 -34.05 8.21
N ALA A 189 -1.69 -34.51 7.27
CA ALA A 189 -1.79 -33.97 5.91
C ALA A 189 -2.46 -32.59 5.83
N ALA A 190 -3.15 -32.14 6.88
CA ALA A 190 -3.72 -30.80 6.97
C ALA A 190 -2.75 -29.79 7.63
N ALA A 191 -1.70 -30.28 8.28
CA ALA A 191 -0.64 -29.47 8.85
C ALA A 191 0.48 -29.22 7.83
N MET A 192 1.28 -28.17 8.06
CA MET A 192 2.48 -27.92 7.25
C MET A 192 3.66 -28.75 7.74
N ASP A 193 4.61 -29.05 6.84
CA ASP A 193 5.89 -29.65 7.22
C ASP A 193 6.67 -28.72 8.13
N GLY A 194 7.19 -29.26 9.24
CA GLY A 194 7.85 -28.49 10.31
C GLY A 194 6.92 -27.72 11.23
N GLN A 195 5.59 -27.86 11.11
CA GLN A 195 4.66 -27.22 12.04
C GLN A 195 4.79 -27.81 13.44
N THR A 196 4.97 -26.95 14.45
CA THR A 196 5.30 -27.34 15.84
C THR A 196 4.17 -27.00 16.81
N TRP A 197 3.97 -27.88 17.79
CA TRP A 197 3.12 -27.66 18.95
C TRP A 197 3.87 -28.00 20.24
N ILE A 198 3.53 -27.28 21.31
CA ILE A 198 4.05 -27.48 22.65
C ILE A 198 2.87 -27.77 23.56
N ILE A 199 2.85 -28.98 24.13
CA ILE A 199 1.83 -29.40 25.07
C ILE A 199 2.45 -29.43 26.47
N LYS A 200 1.80 -28.78 27.43
CA LYS A 200 2.28 -28.65 28.80
C LYS A 200 1.18 -29.01 29.79
N ASP A 201 1.48 -29.88 30.73
CA ASP A 201 0.70 -30.01 31.96
C ASP A 201 0.94 -28.74 32.81
N GLU A 202 -0.05 -27.86 32.85
CA GLU A 202 -0.06 -26.66 33.68
C GLU A 202 -0.78 -26.88 35.00
N GLY A 203 -1.69 -27.87 35.08
CA GLY A 203 -2.39 -28.25 36.31
C GLY A 203 -1.49 -29.00 37.29
N GLY A 204 -0.53 -29.79 36.79
CA GLY A 204 0.40 -30.56 37.61
C GLY A 204 -0.15 -31.92 38.06
N ASN A 205 -1.26 -32.37 37.47
CA ASN A 205 -2.00 -33.56 37.90
C ASN A 205 -1.89 -34.74 36.92
N ALA A 206 -1.00 -34.67 35.93
CA ALA A 206 -0.81 -35.73 34.94
C ALA A 206 -0.41 -37.10 35.54
N ASN A 207 0.13 -37.12 36.77
CA ASN A 207 0.45 -38.34 37.50
C ASN A 207 -0.78 -39.09 38.07
N THR A 208 -1.92 -38.40 38.18
CA THR A 208 -3.18 -38.96 38.66
C THR A 208 -4.19 -39.05 37.51
N ASN A 209 -4.34 -37.94 36.80
CA ASN A 209 -5.24 -37.77 35.66
C ASN A 209 -4.37 -37.54 34.42
N VAL A 210 -4.02 -38.64 33.77
CA VAL A 210 -3.07 -38.65 32.65
C VAL A 210 -3.54 -37.76 31.48
N ILE A 211 -2.57 -37.16 30.80
CA ILE A 211 -2.82 -36.45 29.53
C ILE A 211 -2.45 -37.39 28.40
N THR A 212 -3.41 -37.72 27.54
CA THR A 212 -3.18 -38.55 26.37
C THR A 212 -3.12 -37.68 25.13
N VAL A 213 -2.02 -37.72 24.39
CA VAL A 213 -1.88 -37.08 23.08
C VAL A 213 -2.03 -38.17 22.02
N THR A 214 -3.01 -38.05 21.14
CA THR A 214 -3.33 -39.06 20.11
C THR A 214 -3.34 -38.45 18.72
N GLY A 215 -2.97 -39.23 17.71
CA GLY A 215 -3.26 -38.91 16.31
C GLY A 215 -4.77 -38.92 16.04
N SER A 216 -5.21 -38.15 15.04
CA SER A 216 -6.62 -38.14 14.58
C SER A 216 -7.07 -39.43 13.89
N SER A 217 -6.12 -40.27 13.47
CA SER A 217 -6.38 -41.56 12.82
C SER A 217 -5.22 -42.51 13.06
N ALA A 218 -5.42 -43.81 12.84
CA ALA A 218 -4.37 -44.82 13.01
C ALA A 218 -3.12 -44.59 12.12
N THR A 219 -3.25 -43.82 11.04
CA THR A 219 -2.14 -43.44 10.16
C THR A 219 -1.38 -42.21 10.61
N ASN A 220 -1.92 -41.45 11.58
CA ASN A 220 -1.31 -40.26 12.14
C ASN A 220 -0.45 -40.61 13.36
N THR A 221 0.72 -41.19 13.12
CA THR A 221 1.56 -41.74 14.19
C THR A 221 2.51 -40.69 14.78
N ILE A 222 2.68 -40.72 16.10
CA ILE A 222 3.69 -40.02 16.89
C ILE A 222 4.82 -41.02 17.19
N GLU A 223 6.01 -40.82 16.63
CA GLU A 223 7.15 -41.76 16.78
C GLU A 223 6.79 -43.23 16.48
N GLY A 224 5.92 -43.45 15.47
CA GLY A 224 5.46 -44.79 15.08
C GLY A 224 4.34 -45.39 15.93
N SER A 225 3.93 -44.73 17.01
CA SER A 225 2.77 -45.09 17.84
C SER A 225 1.58 -44.16 17.55
N ASN A 226 0.34 -44.57 17.82
CA ASN A 226 -0.82 -43.68 17.61
C ASN A 226 -1.03 -42.68 18.76
N GLN A 227 -0.43 -42.93 19.92
CA GLN A 227 -0.58 -42.08 21.10
C GLN A 227 0.70 -41.99 21.92
N VAL A 228 0.79 -40.92 22.70
CA VAL A 228 1.78 -40.68 23.76
C VAL A 228 1.03 -40.26 25.00
N ILE A 229 1.43 -40.77 26.17
CA ILE A 229 0.81 -40.46 27.45
C ILE A 229 1.82 -39.67 28.30
N LEU A 230 1.38 -38.56 28.87
CA LEU A 230 2.13 -37.82 29.87
C LEU A 230 1.59 -38.22 31.26
N GLU A 231 2.46 -38.85 32.05
CA GLU A 231 2.14 -39.42 33.37
C GLU A 231 2.90 -38.73 34.52
N SER A 232 3.66 -37.68 34.23
CA SER A 232 4.44 -36.94 35.23
C SER A 232 3.85 -35.54 35.42
N SER A 233 3.70 -35.12 36.68
CA SER A 233 3.27 -33.77 37.02
C SER A 233 4.14 -32.71 36.33
N TYR A 234 3.50 -31.73 35.70
CA TYR A 234 4.18 -30.68 34.94
C TYR A 234 4.99 -31.19 33.74
N ALA A 235 4.70 -32.38 33.22
CA ALA A 235 5.31 -32.87 32.00
C ALA A 235 5.05 -31.93 30.81
N ALA A 236 5.99 -31.90 29.88
CA ALA A 236 5.88 -31.18 28.62
C ALA A 236 6.31 -32.09 27.48
N ILE A 237 5.70 -31.91 26.32
CA ILE A 237 6.12 -32.54 25.08
C ILE A 237 6.09 -31.51 23.96
N HIS A 238 7.18 -31.47 23.19
CA HIS A 238 7.26 -30.68 21.97
C HIS A 238 7.21 -31.64 20.80
N LEU A 239 6.44 -31.29 19.79
CA LEU A 239 6.25 -32.15 18.63
C LEU A 239 6.09 -31.34 17.36
N TYR A 240 6.58 -31.89 16.25
CA TYR A 240 6.42 -31.30 14.92
C TYR A 240 5.91 -32.33 13.90
N CYS A 241 5.23 -31.83 12.86
CA CYS A 241 4.65 -32.65 11.79
C CYS A 241 5.53 -32.68 10.54
N ASN A 242 5.45 -33.75 9.76
CA ASN A 242 6.04 -33.84 8.42
C ASN A 242 5.12 -33.38 7.27
N GLY A 243 3.95 -32.81 7.60
CA GLY A 243 2.93 -32.40 6.65
C GLY A 243 2.25 -33.54 5.87
N SER A 244 2.36 -34.79 6.33
CA SER A 244 1.81 -35.95 5.61
C SER A 244 1.11 -36.96 6.52
N THR A 245 1.88 -37.67 7.34
CA THR A 245 1.36 -38.80 8.15
C THR A 245 1.98 -38.91 9.53
N LYS A 246 3.09 -38.23 9.80
CA LYS A 246 3.89 -38.48 11.01
C LYS A 246 4.10 -37.23 11.83
N PHE A 247 4.14 -37.45 13.14
CA PHE A 247 4.59 -36.50 14.14
C PHE A 247 5.84 -37.03 14.82
N PHE A 248 6.75 -36.12 15.14
CA PHE A 248 8.02 -36.41 15.79
C PHE A 248 8.15 -35.60 17.08
N ILE A 249 8.83 -36.16 18.07
CA ILE A 249 9.10 -35.51 19.36
C ILE A 249 10.48 -34.86 19.31
N CYS A 250 10.61 -33.64 19.86
CA CYS A 250 11.88 -32.88 19.87
C CYS A 250 12.22 -32.23 21.21
#